data_AF-A0A7Y5FRM1-F1
#
_entry.id   AF-A0A7Y5FRM1-F1
#
_cell.length_a   1.000
_cell.length_b   1.000
_cell.length_c   1.000
_cell.angle_alpha   90.00
_cell.angle_beta   90.00
_cell.angle_gamma   90.00
#
_symmetry.space_group_name_H-M   'P 1'
#
loop_
_entity.id
_entity.type
_entity.pdbx_description
1 polymer ?
#
loop_
_entity_poly.entity_id
_entity_poly.type
_entity_poly.pdbx_seq_one_letter_code
_entity_poly.pdbx_strand_id
1 'polypeptide(L)' 'MSKIIKLKIENFRGIKKLEHHFGNTNFVCLVGRGDSGKTTILDAIACL' A
#
# COMPACT_ATOMS: atom_id res chain seq x y z
N MET A 1 -7.39 16.75 -7.76
CA MET A 1 -6.90 15.91 -6.66
C MET A 1 -5.86 14.95 -7.20
N SER A 2 -4.75 14.78 -6.50
CA SER A 2 -3.73 13.79 -6.84
C SER A 2 -4.24 12.37 -6.59
N LYS A 3 -3.78 11.41 -7.39
CA LYS A 3 -4.15 9.99 -7.28
C LYS A 3 -2.89 9.14 -7.30
N ILE A 4 -2.82 8.16 -6.40
CA ILE A 4 -1.75 7.18 -6.40
C ILE A 4 -2.04 6.18 -7.54
N ILE A 5 -1.22 6.19 -8.59
CA ILE A 5 -1.33 5.26 -9.73
C ILE A 5 -0.50 4.00 -9.50
N LYS A 6 0.61 4.15 -8.77
CA LYS A 6 1.56 3.07 -8.47
C LYS A 6 2.09 3.27 -7.06
N LEU A 7 2.18 2.17 -6.31
CA LEU A 7 2.81 2.11 -5.00
C LEU A 7 3.98 1.14 -5.04
N LYS A 8 5.14 1.61 -4.60
CA LYS A 8 6.34 0.79 -4.43
C LYS A 8 6.88 1.01 -3.02
N ILE A 9 6.98 -0.06 -2.25
CA ILE A 9 7.50 -0.07 -0.87
C ILE A 9 8.67 -1.05 -0.83
N GLU A 10 9.81 -0.61 -0.31
CA GLU A 10 11.00 -1.44 -0.10
C GLU A 10 11.51 -1.24 1.33
N ASN A 11 11.79 -2.34 2.03
CA ASN A 11 12.38 -2.38 3.38
C ASN A 11 11.67 -1.50 4.44
N PHE A 12 10.34 -1.55 4.50
CA PHE A 12 9.55 -0.77 5.46
C PHE A 12 8.74 -1.66 6.42
N ARG A 13 9.02 -1.58 7.72
CA ARG A 13 8.24 -2.25 8.80
C ARG A 13 7.85 -3.71 8.47
N GLY A 14 8.82 -4.52 8.04
CA GLY A 14 8.62 -5.94 7.70
C GLY A 14 8.22 -6.22 6.24
N ILE A 15 7.83 -5.20 5.47
CA ILE A 15 7.64 -5.31 4.01
C ILE A 15 9.02 -5.23 3.34
N LYS A 16 9.54 -6.36 2.87
CA LYS A 16 10.80 -6.39 2.10
C LYS A 16 10.63 -5.71 0.73
N LYS A 17 9.58 -6.10 -0.01
CA LYS A 17 9.26 -5.54 -1.32
C LYS A 17 7.75 -5.67 -1.57
N LEU A 18 7.12 -4.57 -1.96
CA LEU A 18 5.75 -4.53 -2.46
C LEU A 18 5.69 -3.57 -3.65
N GLU A 19 5.05 -4.00 -4.72
CA GLU A 19 4.83 -3.19 -5.91
C GLU A 19 3.40 -3.46 -6.41
N HIS A 20 2.61 -2.40 -6.54
CA HIS A 20 1.23 -2.51 -6.98
C HIS A 20 0.84 -1.32 -7.86
N HIS A 21 0.10 -1.61 -8.92
CA HIS A 21 -0.49 -0.61 -9.81
C HIS A 21 -1.98 -0.51 -9.50
N PHE A 22 -2.40 0.63 -8.96
CA PHE A 22 -3.82 0.91 -8.80
C PHE A 22 -4.36 1.32 -10.17
N GLY A 23 -5.21 0.48 -10.75
CA GLY A 23 -5.88 0.79 -12.03
C GLY A 23 -6.79 2.01 -11.91
N ASN A 24 -7.75 2.15 -12.83
CA ASN A 24 -8.69 3.27 -12.78
C ASN A 24 -9.81 3.06 -11.73
N THR A 25 -9.43 2.85 -10.47
CA THR A 25 -10.37 2.70 -9.34
C THR A 25 -10.23 3.90 -8.41
N ASN A 26 -11.36 4.36 -7.85
CA ASN A 26 -11.36 5.46 -6.88
C ASN A 26 -11.44 4.97 -5.44
N PHE A 27 -11.58 3.66 -5.26
CA PHE A 27 -11.70 3.01 -3.98
C PHE A 27 -10.88 1.71 -4.00
N VAL A 28 -10.07 1.53 -2.97
CA VAL A 28 -9.20 0.36 -2.78
C VAL A 28 -9.36 -0.11 -1.35
N CYS A 29 -9.57 -1.41 -1.16
CA CYS A 29 -9.61 -2.04 0.15
C CYS A 29 -8.44 -3.03 0.27
N LEU A 30 -7.72 -2.99 1.39
CA LEU A 30 -6.68 -3.96 1.72
C LEU A 30 -7.29 -5.10 2.53
N VAL A 31 -7.27 -6.32 1.99
CA VAL A 31 -7.88 -7.50 2.61
C VAL A 31 -6.83 -8.58 2.85
N GLY A 32 -6.92 -9.28 3.99
CA GLY A 32 -6.00 -10.36 4.33
C GLY A 32 -6.09 -10.75 5.81
N ARG A 33 -5.41 -11.84 6.19
CA ARG A 33 -5.34 -12.36 7.57
C ARG A 33 -4.82 -11.31 8.56
N GLY A 34 -5.09 -11.48 9.85
CA GLY A 34 -4.45 -10.67 10.91
C GLY A 34 -2.93 -10.60 10.73
N ASP A 35 -2.34 -9.43 11.00
CA ASP A 35 -0.90 -9.15 10.89
C ASP A 35 -0.28 -9.29 9.47
N SER A 36 -1.11 -9.33 8.41
CA SER A 36 -0.62 -9.41 7.03
C SER A 36 0.01 -8.12 6.47
N GLY A 37 0.27 -7.11 7.30
CA GLY A 37 0.86 -5.83 6.88
C GLY A 37 -0.09 -4.80 6.23
N LYS A 38 -1.42 -4.97 6.35
CA LYS A 38 -2.39 -4.00 5.79
C LYS A 38 -2.20 -2.59 6.36
N THR A 39 -2.15 -2.48 7.70
CA THR A 39 -1.90 -1.20 8.38
C THR A 39 -0.52 -0.66 8.00
N THR A 40 0.48 -1.52 7.87
CA THR A 40 1.83 -1.13 7.43
C THR A 40 1.85 -0.49 6.04
N ILE A 41 1.04 -0.97 5.10
CA ILE A 41 0.90 -0.36 3.77
C ILE A 41 0.25 1.03 3.88
N LEU A 42 -0.79 1.18 4.70
CA LEU A 42 -1.44 2.48 4.93
C LEU A 42 -0.48 3.47 5.60
N ASP A 43 0.31 3.02 6.58
CA ASP A 43 1.34 3.83 7.23
C ASP A 43 2.39 4.33 6.22
N ALA A 44 2.82 3.46 5.29
CA ALA A 44 3.78 3.85 4.26
C ALA A 44 3.20 4.92 3.31
N ILE A 45 1.91 4.83 2.97
CA ILE A 45 1.21 5.84 2.17
C ILE A 45 1.08 7.17 2.93
N ALA A 46 0.84 7.12 4.25
CA ALA A 46 0.68 8.31 5.08
C ALA A 46 1.98 9.13 5.26
N CYS A 47 3.14 8.55 4.92
CA CYS A 47 4.43 9.24 4.92
C CYS A 47 4.73 10.03 3.64
N LEU A 48 3.87 9.96 2.61
CA LEU A 48 3.99 10.72 1.36
C LEU A 48 3.50 12.17 1.52
#